data_AF-A0A5E4IKB0-F1
#
_entry.id   AF-A0A5E4IKB0-F1
#
_cell.length_a   1.000
_cell.length_b   1.000
_cell.length_c   1.000
_cell.angle_alpha   90.00
_cell.angle_beta   90.00
_cell.angle_gamma   90.00
#
_symmetry.space_group_name_H-M   'P 1'
#
loop_
_entity.id
_entity.type
_entity.pdbx_description
1 polymer ?
#
loop_
_entity_poly.entity_id
_entity_poly.type
_entity_poly.pdbx_seq_one_letter_code
_entity_poly.pdbx_strand_id
1 'polypeptide(L)' 'MLNPRDADAWYLKGEALYSQKKYNEAIQALDKAIDINSQDADAWYLKSMALDDLGKHDEATSAYNKSIEIDPEIEDEWWY' A
#
# COMPACT_ATOMS: atom_id res chain seq x y z
N MET A 1 4.42 16.59 15.76
CA MET A 1 4.30 16.75 14.30
C MET A 1 4.93 15.51 13.69
N LEU A 2 4.12 14.59 13.17
CA LEU A 2 4.63 13.45 12.40
C LEU A 2 5.05 13.99 11.03
N ASN A 3 6.27 13.66 10.60
CA ASN A 3 6.88 14.25 9.42
C ASN A 3 6.43 13.41 8.20
N PRO A 4 5.83 14.00 7.15
CA PRO A 4 5.42 13.26 5.95
C PRO A 4 6.56 12.44 5.33
N ARG A 5 7.81 12.90 5.47
CA ARG A 5 9.02 12.17 5.05
C ARG A 5 9.21 10.81 5.72
N ASP A 6 8.64 10.62 6.91
CA ASP A 6 8.69 9.32 7.59
C ASP A 6 7.73 8.33 6.92
N ALA A 7 6.59 8.78 6.38
CA ALA A 7 5.69 7.93 5.61
C ALA A 7 6.37 7.41 4.33
N ASP A 8 7.00 8.31 3.56
CA ASP A 8 7.73 7.96 2.33
C ASP A 8 8.82 6.90 2.60
N ALA A 9 9.55 7.03 3.72
CA ALA A 9 10.59 6.06 4.08
C ALA A 9 10.01 4.67 4.41
N TRP A 10 8.85 4.62 5.07
CA TRP A 10 8.14 3.37 5.33
C TRP A 10 7.53 2.76 4.06
N TYR A 11 7.01 3.59 3.16
CA TYR A 11 6.52 3.18 1.84
C TYR A 11 7.64 2.53 1.02
N LEU A 12 8.77 3.23 0.83
CA LEU A 12 9.94 2.71 0.09
C LEU A 12 10.47 1.41 0.68
N LYS A 13 10.43 1.28 2.01
CA LYS A 13 10.77 0.03 2.68
C LYS A 13 9.77 -1.09 2.34
N GLY A 14 8.47 -0.79 2.32
CA GLY A 14 7.41 -1.69 1.90
C GLY A 14 7.61 -2.18 0.46
N GLU A 15 7.86 -1.25 -0.46
CA GLU A 15 8.15 -1.53 -1.88
C GLU A 15 9.37 -2.45 -2.05
N ALA A 16 10.47 -2.16 -1.34
CA ALA A 16 11.66 -2.99 -1.38
C ALA A 16 11.43 -4.40 -0.82
N LEU A 17 10.56 -4.55 0.19
CA LEU A 17 10.19 -5.84 0.77
C LEU A 17 9.23 -6.63 -0.15
N TYR A 18 8.28 -5.94 -0.78
CA TYR A 18 7.38 -6.51 -1.78
C TYR A 18 8.17 -7.06 -2.97
N SER A 19 9.13 -6.28 -3.50
CA SER A 19 10.05 -6.71 -4.56
C SER A 19 10.88 -7.94 -4.18
N GLN A 20 11.10 -8.19 -2.89
CA GLN A 20 11.76 -9.38 -2.36
C GLN A 20 10.79 -10.53 -2.05
N LYS A 21 9.50 -10.39 -2.38
CA LYS A 21 8.41 -11.32 -2.05
C LYS A 21 8.20 -11.56 -0.56
N LYS A 22 8.65 -10.61 0.28
CA LYS A 22 8.45 -10.63 1.74
C LYS A 22 7.15 -9.90 2.07
N TYR A 23 6.04 -10.48 1.63
CA TYR A 23 4.75 -9.79 1.61
C TYR A 23 4.23 -9.41 3.00
N ASN A 24 4.40 -10.27 4.01
CA ASN A 24 3.97 -9.95 5.38
C ASN A 24 4.75 -8.76 5.95
N GLU A 25 6.07 -8.71 5.73
CA GLU A 25 6.90 -7.59 6.16
C GLU A 25 6.64 -6.32 5.36
N ALA A 26 6.33 -6.45 4.06
CA ALA A 26 5.90 -5.35 3.22
C ALA A 26 4.63 -4.70 3.78
N ILE A 27 3.61 -5.51 4.10
CA ILE A 27 2.36 -5.04 4.71
C ILE A 27 2.64 -4.29 6.02
N GLN A 28 3.50 -4.80 6.91
CA GLN A 28 3.83 -4.11 8.15
C GLN A 28 4.54 -2.77 7.94
N ALA A 29 5.34 -2.64 6.88
CA ALA A 29 5.98 -1.37 6.54
C ALA A 29 4.96 -0.39 5.96
N LEU A 30 4.07 -0.87 5.07
CA LEU A 30 3.01 -0.07 4.46
C LEU A 30 1.97 0.38 5.49
N ASP A 31 1.62 -0.46 6.47
CA ASP A 31 0.76 -0.09 7.59
C ASP A 31 1.33 1.11 8.35
N LYS A 32 2.64 1.16 8.57
CA LYS A 32 3.29 2.31 9.21
C LYS A 32 3.30 3.56 8.34
N ALA A 33 3.44 3.40 7.03
CA ALA A 33 3.32 4.52 6.10
C ALA A 33 1.91 5.11 6.17
N ILE A 34 0.89 4.25 6.12
CA ILE A 34 -0.53 4.58 6.22
C ILE A 34 -0.89 5.22 7.58
N ASP A 35 -0.33 4.72 8.68
CA ASP A 35 -0.55 5.29 10.02
C ASP A 35 0.00 6.72 10.13
N ILE A 36 1.07 7.05 9.39
CA ILE A 36 1.65 8.39 9.35
C ILE A 36 0.91 9.28 8.34
N ASN A 37 0.60 8.73 7.17
CA ASN A 37 -0.16 9.39 6.10
C ASN A 37 -1.25 8.45 5.57
N SER A 38 -2.47 8.60 6.09
CA SER A 38 -3.61 7.78 5.68
C SER A 38 -4.17 8.14 4.31
N GLN A 39 -3.63 9.18 3.66
CA GLN A 39 -3.99 9.66 2.32
C GLN A 39 -2.92 9.29 1.27
N ASP A 40 -2.04 8.34 1.60
CA ASP A 40 -1.07 7.78 0.66
C ASP A 40 -1.73 6.66 -0.15
N ALA A 41 -2.23 7.00 -1.35
CA ALA A 41 -2.93 6.06 -2.21
C ALA A 41 -2.01 4.92 -2.70
N ASP A 42 -0.74 5.23 -2.97
CA ASP A 42 0.28 4.25 -3.40
C ASP A 42 0.55 3.21 -2.30
N ALA A 43 0.63 3.63 -1.04
CA ALA A 43 0.82 2.73 0.09
C ALA A 43 -0.37 1.76 0.26
N TRP A 44 -1.60 2.24 0.09
CA TRP A 44 -2.80 1.40 0.07
C TRP A 44 -2.81 0.43 -1.11
N TYR A 45 -2.42 0.91 -2.28
CA TYR A 45 -2.38 0.13 -3.50
C TYR A 45 -1.37 -1.01 -3.41
N LEU A 46 -0.12 -0.72 -3.04
CA LEU A 46 0.93 -1.73 -2.88
C LEU A 46 0.60 -2.73 -1.76
N LYS A 47 -0.10 -2.28 -0.70
CA LYS A 47 -0.59 -3.17 0.35
C LYS A 47 -1.65 -4.13 -0.19
N SER A 48 -2.53 -3.66 -1.08
CA SER A 48 -3.54 -4.52 -1.72
C SER A 48 -2.89 -5.62 -2.54
N MET A 49 -1.86 -5.29 -3.34
CA MET A 49 -1.08 -6.28 -4.10
C MET A 49 -0.39 -7.30 -3.19
N ALA A 50 0.24 -6.85 -2.09
CA ALA A 50 0.90 -7.73 -1.12
C ALA A 50 -0.09 -8.70 -0.43
N LEU A 51 -1.32 -8.24 -0.17
CA LEU A 51 -2.39 -9.07 0.41
C LEU A 51 -2.91 -10.09 -0.60
N ASP A 52 -3.05 -9.70 -1.87
CA ASP A 52 -3.49 -10.57 -2.95
C ASP A 52 -2.48 -11.70 -3.21
N ASP A 53 -1.18 -11.37 -3.24
CA ASP A 53 -0.08 -12.34 -3.36
C ASP A 53 -0.03 -13.34 -2.18
N LEU A 54 -0.61 -12.99 -1.03
CA LEU A 54 -0.77 -13.88 0.13
C LEU A 54 -2.09 -14.67 0.12
N GLY A 55 -2.96 -14.48 -0.89
CA GLY A 55 -4.27 -15.11 -1.00
C GLY A 55 -5.35 -14.49 -0.10
N LYS A 56 -5.10 -13.28 0.43
CA LYS A 56 -6.03 -12.57 1.32
C LYS A 56 -6.92 -11.60 0.54
N HIS A 57 -7.70 -12.16 -0.39
CA HIS A 57 -8.43 -11.38 -1.39
C HIS A 57 -9.45 -10.37 -0.82
N ASP A 58 -10.11 -10.68 0.29
CA ASP A 58 -11.06 -9.75 0.94
C ASP A 58 -10.37 -8.51 1.51
N GLU A 59 -9.20 -8.70 2.13
CA GLU A 59 -8.37 -7.63 2.68
C GLU A 59 -7.72 -6.82 1.56
N ALA A 60 -7.27 -7.49 0.49
CA ALA A 60 -6.74 -6.86 -0.70
C ALA A 60 -7.78 -5.95 -1.37
N THR A 61 -9.00 -6.45 -1.59
CA THR A 61 -10.11 -5.67 -2.16
C THR A 61 -10.42 -4.44 -1.32
N SER A 62 -10.41 -4.59 0.01
CA SER A 62 -10.65 -3.46 0.92
C SER A 62 -9.55 -2.40 0.83
N ALA A 63 -8.28 -2.81 0.72
CA ALA A 63 -7.15 -1.90 0.56
C ALA A 63 -7.16 -1.20 -0.81
N TYR A 64 -7.49 -1.93 -1.88
CA TYR A 64 -7.60 -1.39 -3.24
C TYR A 64 -8.76 -0.38 -3.35
N ASN A 65 -9.92 -0.70 -2.78
CA ASN A 65 -11.03 0.24 -2.72
C ASN A 65 -10.66 1.52 -1.97
N LYS A 66 -9.75 1.42 -0.99
CA LYS A 66 -9.27 2.61 -0.28
C LYS A 66 -8.29 3.43 -1.13
N SER A 67 -7.42 2.80 -1.92
CA SER A 67 -6.51 3.52 -2.82
C SER A 67 -7.29 4.31 -3.87
N ILE A 68 -8.30 3.71 -4.51
CA ILE A 68 -9.15 4.40 -5.52
C ILE A 68 -10.03 5.50 -4.91
N GLU A 69 -10.42 5.39 -3.64
CA GLU A 69 -11.17 6.45 -2.95
C GLU A 69 -10.30 7.69 -2.73
N ILE A 70 -9.00 7.50 -2.50
CA ILE A 70 -8.03 8.58 -2.27
C ILE A 70 -7.57 9.16 -3.61
N ASP A 71 -7.17 8.29 -4.54
CA ASP A 71 -6.75 8.65 -5.88
C ASP A 71 -7.48 7.78 -6.92
N PRO A 72 -8.55 8.31 -7.55
CA PRO A 72 -9.28 7.61 -8.59
C PRO A 72 -8.45 7.28 -9.84
N GLU A 73 -7.31 7.94 -10.09
CA GLU A 73 -6.47 7.66 -11.27
C GLU A 73 -5.81 6.28 -11.18
N ILE A 74 -5.69 5.70 -9.97
CA ILE A 74 -5.22 4.32 -9.78
C ILE A 74 -6.14 3.30 -10.46
N GLU A 75 -7.45 3.60 -10.55
CA GLU A 75 -8.38 2.73 -11.27
C GLU A 75 -8.01 2.66 -12.75
N ASP A 76 -7.65 3.80 -13.36
CA ASP A 76 -7.33 3.90 -14.78
C ASP A 76 -6.04 3.14 -15.15
N GLU A 77 -5.11 2.93 -14.21
CA GLU A 77 -3.87 2.17 -14.43
C GLU A 77 -4.08 0.67 -14.65
N TRP A 78 -5.20 0.10 -14.17
CA TRP A 78 -5.48 -1.34 -14.31
C TRP A 78 -6.17 -1.72 -15.62
N TRP A 79 -6.77 -0.75 -16.31
CA TRP A 79 -7.55 -1.00 -17.53
C TRP A 79 -6.76 -0.80 -18.83
N TYR A 80 -5.48 -0.40 -18.75
CA TYR A 80 -4.57 -0.18 -19.90
C TYR A 80 -3.44 -1.20 -19.96
#